data_AF-A0A8H4N5F4-F1
#
_entry.id   AF-A0A8H4N5F4-F1
#
_cell.length_a   1.000
_cell.length_b   1.000
_cell.length_c   1.000
_cell.angle_alpha   90.00
_cell.angle_beta   90.00
_cell.angle_gamma   90.00
#
_symmetry.space_group_name_H-M   'P 1'
#
loop_
_entity.id
_entity.type
_entity.pdbx_description
1 polymer ?
#
loop_
_entity_poly.entity_id
_entity_poly.type
_entity_poly.pdbx_seq_one_letter_code
_entity_poly.pdbx_strand_id
1 'polypeptide(L)'
;MADVKPLVAETSLVPVLFSILIIVLPTAFFLLRYLGRRVGEKSLGLPPPPPPADEIVSLRIYPIKSCRGIEVKSAKLLRTGLDLDRNWMFISLPKREFITIRTNSKMTLIDTAIDWAKDELTISIKGHDHKIVIPAHPTREWLEENTQLQKATIWSQETDGWEYSTDLTQPFSEFFEMDVRLVYKGPTPRVLRGSGDPSILGRTEATKFADMMPVLVTSMTSITELNSRLRKVGEEEITIERFRPNIVVRGHEPWNEDSWKTLRINDGGKGGAMALDVVCRCLRCQVPNVNPDTADKHPRQPWNELMKYRRIDEGLKFKPSFGMLCAPREEGSVEVGMKFEVTKTTNNHFFITPMK
;
A
#
# COMPACT_ATOMS: atom_id res chain seq x y z
N MET A 1 -51.13 72.53 -40.72
CA MET A 1 -49.96 71.67 -40.94
C MET A 1 -48.91 72.03 -39.91
N ALA A 2 -48.71 71.17 -38.91
CA ALA A 2 -47.49 71.12 -38.12
C ALA A 2 -47.38 69.69 -37.55
N ASP A 3 -46.29 69.04 -37.92
CA ASP A 3 -45.93 67.64 -37.68
C ASP A 3 -45.86 67.26 -36.19
N VAL A 4 -46.36 66.06 -35.87
CA VAL A 4 -46.02 65.33 -34.64
C VAL A 4 -45.05 64.22 -35.01
N LYS A 5 -43.78 64.34 -34.62
CA LYS A 5 -42.81 63.23 -34.65
C LYS A 5 -42.90 62.41 -33.34
N PRO A 6 -42.85 61.07 -33.38
CA PRO A 6 -42.79 60.25 -32.18
C PRO A 6 -41.36 60.23 -31.61
N LEU A 7 -41.22 60.34 -30.29
CA LEU A 7 -39.98 60.04 -29.59
C LEU A 7 -39.74 58.52 -29.63
N VAL A 8 -38.69 58.09 -30.34
CA VAL A 8 -38.12 56.76 -30.20
C VAL A 8 -37.21 56.80 -28.98
N ALA A 9 -37.50 55.96 -27.97
CA ALA A 9 -36.62 55.78 -26.83
C ALA A 9 -35.36 55.01 -27.28
N GLU A 10 -34.22 55.68 -27.33
CA GLU A 10 -32.92 55.02 -27.52
C GLU A 10 -32.59 54.18 -26.29
N THR A 11 -32.66 52.86 -26.44
CA THR A 11 -32.15 51.92 -25.44
C THR A 11 -30.62 52.00 -25.41
N SER A 12 -30.10 52.74 -24.43
CA SER A 12 -28.66 52.84 -24.18
C SER A 12 -28.06 51.45 -23.96
N LEU A 13 -27.11 51.06 -24.81
CA LEU A 13 -26.31 49.83 -24.69
C LEU A 13 -25.28 49.89 -23.56
N VAL A 14 -25.10 51.06 -22.93
CA VAL A 14 -24.10 51.32 -21.89
C VAL A 14 -24.25 50.40 -20.67
N PRO A 15 -25.45 50.15 -20.10
CA PRO A 15 -25.61 49.26 -18.95
C PRO A 15 -25.29 47.80 -19.27
N VAL A 16 -25.57 47.37 -20.50
CA VAL A 16 -25.30 46.01 -20.98
C VAL A 16 -23.79 45.80 -21.14
N LEU A 17 -23.09 46.76 -21.76
CA LEU A 17 -21.63 46.75 -21.89
C LEU A 17 -20.94 46.80 -20.52
N PHE A 18 -21.46 47.57 -19.58
CA PHE A 18 -20.93 47.67 -18.22
C PHE A 18 -21.06 46.34 -17.45
N SER A 19 -22.19 45.66 -17.60
CA SER A 19 -22.45 44.35 -16.97
C SER A 19 -21.53 43.25 -17.54
N ILE A 20 -21.25 43.29 -18.84
CA ILE A 20 -20.31 42.36 -19.50
C ILE A 20 -18.89 42.58 -18.96
N LEU A 21 -18.47 43.84 -18.80
CA LEU A 21 -17.10 44.16 -18.40
C LEU A 21 -16.80 43.86 -16.92
N ILE A 22 -17.76 44.11 -16.03
CA ILE A 22 -17.55 44.03 -14.57
C ILE A 22 -17.96 42.67 -14.01
N ILE A 23 -18.97 42.01 -14.59
CA ILE A 23 -19.53 40.78 -14.02
C ILE A 23 -19.15 39.58 -14.89
N VAL A 24 -19.46 39.61 -16.19
CA VAL A 24 -19.31 38.43 -17.06
C VAL A 24 -17.84 38.10 -17.33
N LEU A 25 -17.01 39.08 -17.68
CA LEU A 25 -15.60 38.85 -17.97
C LEU A 25 -14.80 38.38 -16.75
N PRO A 26 -14.95 38.98 -15.55
CA PRO A 26 -14.26 38.51 -14.36
C PRO A 26 -14.77 37.15 -13.90
N THR A 27 -16.09 36.90 -13.92
CA THR A 27 -16.62 35.58 -13.55
C THR A 27 -16.19 34.50 -14.54
N ALA A 28 -16.20 34.76 -15.84
CA ALA A 28 -15.67 33.85 -16.86
C ALA A 28 -14.16 33.61 -16.69
N PHE A 29 -13.38 34.64 -16.38
CA PHE A 29 -11.95 34.52 -16.07
C PHE A 29 -11.69 33.69 -14.80
N PHE A 30 -12.48 33.90 -13.75
CA PHE A 30 -12.43 33.08 -12.53
C PHE A 30 -12.90 31.65 -12.78
N LEU A 31 -13.92 31.44 -13.62
CA LEU A 31 -14.37 30.11 -14.03
C LEU A 31 -13.32 29.39 -14.87
N LEU A 32 -12.67 30.08 -15.81
CA LEU A 32 -11.56 29.57 -16.62
C LEU A 32 -10.33 29.28 -15.77
N ARG A 33 -10.01 30.10 -14.77
CA ARG A 33 -8.95 29.80 -13.79
C ARG A 33 -9.34 28.67 -12.84
N TYR A 34 -10.60 28.55 -12.48
CA TYR A 34 -11.11 27.48 -11.61
C TYR A 34 -11.15 26.13 -12.35
N LEU A 35 -11.63 26.13 -13.59
CA LEU A 35 -11.59 24.99 -14.51
C LEU A 35 -10.14 24.67 -14.91
N GLY A 36 -9.30 25.67 -15.18
CA GLY A 36 -7.86 25.53 -15.44
C GLY A 36 -7.02 25.17 -14.21
N ARG A 37 -7.54 25.33 -12.99
CA ARG A 37 -6.96 24.79 -11.75
C ARG A 37 -7.45 23.37 -11.46
N ARG A 38 -8.64 22.98 -11.92
CA ARG A 38 -9.16 21.60 -11.86
C ARG A 38 -8.53 20.71 -12.92
N VAL A 39 -8.28 21.26 -14.11
CA VAL A 39 -7.24 20.79 -15.02
C VAL A 39 -5.93 21.36 -14.50
N GLY A 40 -5.60 21.08 -13.23
CA GLY A 40 -4.24 21.28 -12.76
C GLY A 40 -3.32 20.66 -13.79
N GLU A 41 -2.21 21.34 -14.10
CA GLU A 41 -1.17 20.90 -15.03
C GLU A 41 -1.00 19.38 -14.90
N LYS A 42 -1.77 18.59 -15.66
CA LYS A 42 -1.41 17.22 -15.98
C LYS A 42 -0.03 17.45 -16.54
N SER A 43 1.01 16.88 -15.92
CA SER A 43 2.35 17.06 -16.44
C SER A 43 2.28 16.68 -17.93
N LEU A 44 2.25 17.69 -18.80
CA LEU A 44 2.05 17.52 -20.24
C LEU A 44 3.32 16.91 -20.85
N GLY A 45 4.37 16.77 -20.04
CA GLY A 45 5.52 15.95 -20.34
C GLY A 45 5.13 14.49 -20.53
N LEU A 46 5.70 13.89 -21.56
CA LEU A 46 5.68 12.44 -21.76
C LEU A 46 6.19 11.74 -20.50
N PRO A 47 5.65 10.56 -20.14
CA PRO A 47 6.23 9.77 -19.07
C PRO A 47 7.69 9.45 -19.42
N PRO A 48 8.57 9.35 -18.41
CA PRO A 48 9.96 8.94 -18.67
C PRO A 48 9.98 7.58 -19.37
N PRO A 49 10.95 7.29 -20.25
CA PRO A 49 11.05 5.95 -20.83
C PRO A 49 11.24 4.91 -19.72
N PRO A 50 10.83 3.66 -19.93
CA PRO A 50 11.15 2.59 -18.99
C PRO A 50 12.67 2.50 -18.76
N PRO A 51 13.13 2.37 -17.50
CA PRO A 51 14.54 2.17 -17.22
C PRO A 51 15.04 0.85 -17.82
N PRO A 52 16.38 0.65 -17.91
CA PRO A 52 16.95 -0.66 -18.18
C PRO A 52 16.43 -1.73 -17.22
N ALA A 53 16.54 -2.98 -17.63
CA ALA A 53 16.21 -4.10 -16.75
C ALA A 53 17.01 -4.03 -15.45
N ASP A 54 16.33 -4.41 -14.38
CA ASP A 54 16.82 -4.43 -13.00
C ASP A 54 16.79 -5.88 -12.49
N GLU A 55 17.08 -6.09 -11.21
CA GLU A 55 17.01 -7.39 -10.56
C GLU A 55 16.36 -7.30 -9.18
N ILE A 56 15.72 -8.40 -8.80
CA ILE A 56 15.19 -8.59 -7.45
C ILE A 56 16.36 -8.90 -6.51
N VAL A 57 16.58 -8.07 -5.49
CA VAL A 57 17.67 -8.25 -4.52
C VAL A 57 17.21 -8.80 -3.17
N SER A 58 15.92 -8.68 -2.85
CA SER A 58 15.33 -9.24 -1.63
C SER A 58 13.85 -9.54 -1.83
N LEU A 59 13.41 -10.65 -1.25
CA LEU A 59 12.00 -11.02 -1.13
C LEU A 59 11.64 -11.16 0.34
N ARG A 60 10.46 -10.66 0.72
CA ARG A 60 10.00 -10.72 2.10
C ARG A 60 8.52 -11.03 2.20
N ILE A 61 8.19 -11.96 3.08
CA ILE A 61 6.83 -12.38 3.39
C ILE A 61 6.54 -11.96 4.83
N TYR A 62 5.32 -11.51 5.12
CA TYR A 62 4.87 -11.19 6.46
C TYR A 62 3.66 -12.05 6.78
N PRO A 63 3.86 -13.28 7.29
CA PRO A 63 2.78 -14.24 7.48
C PRO A 63 1.59 -13.65 8.25
N ILE A 64 1.91 -12.94 9.33
CA ILE A 64 0.93 -12.27 10.16
C ILE A 64 0.99 -10.76 9.89
N LYS A 65 -0.19 -10.17 9.65
CA LYS A 65 -0.35 -8.72 9.56
C LYS A 65 0.29 -8.04 10.76
N SER A 66 1.11 -7.02 10.49
CA SER A 66 1.76 -6.17 11.49
C SER A 66 2.85 -6.83 12.34
N CYS A 67 3.09 -8.14 12.21
CA CYS A 67 4.23 -8.82 12.85
C CYS A 67 5.50 -8.72 12.00
N ARG A 68 6.62 -9.24 12.53
CA ARG A 68 7.89 -9.27 11.82
C ARG A 68 7.80 -10.16 10.57
N GLY A 69 8.45 -9.72 9.49
CA GLY A 69 8.52 -10.47 8.25
C GLY A 69 9.78 -11.33 8.19
N ILE A 70 9.76 -12.30 7.29
CA ILE A 70 10.89 -13.19 6.98
C ILE A 70 11.41 -12.93 5.57
N GLU A 71 12.72 -12.88 5.45
CA GLU A 71 13.38 -12.81 4.15
C GLU A 71 13.49 -14.22 3.55
N VAL A 72 13.15 -14.35 2.28
CA VAL A 72 13.13 -15.63 1.57
C VAL A 72 13.92 -15.53 0.27
N LYS A 73 14.41 -16.67 -0.22
CA LYS A 73 15.10 -16.74 -1.52
C LYS A 73 14.14 -16.88 -2.69
N SER A 74 13.00 -17.52 -2.44
CA SER A 74 11.93 -17.72 -3.41
C SER A 74 10.58 -17.63 -2.73
N ALA A 75 9.55 -17.29 -3.49
CA ALA A 75 8.16 -17.30 -3.07
C ALA A 75 7.25 -17.51 -4.27
N LYS A 76 6.13 -18.21 -4.08
CA LYS A 76 5.08 -18.25 -5.11
C LYS A 76 4.34 -16.91 -5.12
N LEU A 77 4.31 -16.24 -6.26
CA LEU A 77 3.45 -15.10 -6.52
C LEU A 77 2.06 -15.61 -6.89
N LEU A 78 1.06 -15.23 -6.10
CA LEU A 78 -0.35 -15.47 -6.33
C LEU A 78 -1.04 -14.17 -6.72
N ARG A 79 -2.25 -14.24 -7.27
CA ARG A 79 -3.08 -13.03 -7.49
C ARG A 79 -3.35 -12.24 -6.21
N THR A 80 -3.34 -12.93 -5.06
CA THR A 80 -3.57 -12.32 -3.73
C THR A 80 -2.32 -11.85 -3.00
N GLY A 81 -1.12 -12.03 -3.57
CA GLY A 81 0.16 -11.57 -3.02
C GLY A 81 1.25 -12.62 -3.16
N LEU A 82 2.40 -12.41 -2.49
CA LEU A 82 3.29 -13.53 -2.26
C LEU A 82 2.60 -14.54 -1.35
N ASP A 83 2.85 -15.82 -1.57
CA ASP A 83 2.29 -16.89 -0.76
C ASP A 83 2.60 -16.67 0.73
N LEU A 84 1.65 -17.05 1.57
CA LEU A 84 1.61 -16.80 3.02
C LEU A 84 1.59 -15.33 3.45
N ASP A 85 1.70 -14.35 2.54
CA ASP A 85 1.78 -12.94 2.92
C ASP A 85 0.46 -12.39 3.49
N ARG A 86 0.49 -12.02 4.77
CA ARG A 86 -0.66 -11.51 5.56
C ARG A 86 -1.85 -12.46 5.51
N ASN A 87 -1.61 -13.77 5.54
CA ASN A 87 -2.64 -14.79 5.67
C ASN A 87 -3.28 -14.81 7.07
N TRP A 88 -2.57 -14.32 8.09
CA TRP A 88 -3.08 -14.18 9.45
C TRP A 88 -3.11 -12.72 9.91
N MET A 89 -3.92 -12.45 10.93
CA MET A 89 -3.85 -11.22 11.71
C MET A 89 -4.26 -11.49 13.16
N PHE A 90 -3.80 -10.64 14.09
CA PHE A 90 -4.37 -10.58 15.43
C PHE A 90 -5.58 -9.64 15.45
N ILE A 91 -6.63 -10.03 16.16
CA ILE A 91 -7.78 -9.19 16.51
C ILE A 91 -7.89 -9.04 18.02
N SER A 92 -8.50 -7.96 18.48
CA SER A 92 -8.85 -7.73 19.89
C SER A 92 -10.25 -8.24 20.20
N LEU A 93 -10.50 -8.65 21.44
CA LEU A 93 -11.84 -8.98 21.96
C LEU A 93 -12.30 -7.96 23.02
N PRO A 94 -13.62 -7.73 23.16
CA PRO A 94 -14.73 -8.32 22.37
C PRO A 94 -14.97 -7.62 21.02
N LYS A 95 -14.22 -6.56 20.69
CA LYS A 95 -14.49 -5.69 19.52
C LYS A 95 -14.25 -6.36 18.16
N ARG A 96 -13.45 -7.43 18.10
CA ARG A 96 -13.07 -8.16 16.88
C ARG A 96 -12.37 -7.28 15.84
N GLU A 97 -11.65 -6.26 16.31
CA GLU A 97 -10.89 -5.34 15.47
C GLU A 97 -9.42 -5.78 15.37
N PHE A 98 -8.89 -5.77 14.16
CA PHE A 98 -7.48 -6.04 13.88
C PHE A 98 -6.51 -5.13 14.67
N ILE A 99 -5.39 -5.71 15.10
CA ILE A 99 -4.30 -4.99 15.77
C ILE A 99 -3.25 -4.61 14.73
N THR A 100 -2.64 -3.43 14.89
CA THR A 100 -1.56 -2.99 14.00
C THR A 100 -0.38 -2.40 14.74
N ILE A 101 0.77 -2.30 14.07
CA ILE A 101 1.95 -1.58 14.58
C ILE A 101 1.60 -0.14 15.02
N ARG A 102 0.58 0.49 14.42
CA ARG A 102 0.16 1.85 14.77
C ARG A 102 -0.52 1.93 16.13
N THR A 103 -1.28 0.90 16.48
CA THR A 103 -2.02 0.82 17.74
C THR A 103 -1.20 0.15 18.82
N ASN A 104 -0.36 -0.82 18.46
CA ASN A 104 0.56 -1.51 19.35
C ASN A 104 1.86 -1.87 18.63
N SER A 105 2.97 -1.18 18.93
CA SER A 105 4.26 -1.42 18.27
C SER A 105 4.91 -2.74 18.70
N LYS A 106 4.51 -3.32 19.84
CA LYS A 106 5.00 -4.63 20.32
C LYS A 106 4.76 -5.75 19.30
N MET A 107 3.83 -5.57 18.34
CA MET A 107 3.66 -6.52 17.23
C MET A 107 4.95 -6.79 16.44
N THR A 108 5.86 -5.82 16.37
CA THR A 108 7.16 -6.01 15.70
C THR A 108 8.09 -7.02 16.39
N LEU A 109 7.82 -7.32 17.66
CA LEU A 109 8.55 -8.32 18.46
C LEU A 109 7.97 -9.73 18.33
N ILE A 110 6.89 -9.89 17.55
CA ILE A 110 6.38 -11.21 17.19
C ILE A 110 7.11 -11.66 15.93
N ASP A 111 7.97 -12.64 16.11
CA ASP A 111 8.74 -13.27 15.06
C ASP A 111 7.95 -14.42 14.43
N THR A 112 8.17 -14.61 13.14
CA THR A 112 7.62 -15.73 12.37
C THR A 112 8.75 -16.52 11.73
N ALA A 113 8.58 -17.82 11.57
CA ALA A 113 9.49 -18.69 10.84
C ALA A 113 8.70 -19.79 10.13
N ILE A 114 9.13 -20.19 8.95
CA ILE A 114 8.48 -21.26 8.18
C ILE A 114 9.44 -22.45 8.08
N ASP A 115 8.96 -23.63 8.48
CA ASP A 115 9.57 -24.90 8.14
C ASP A 115 8.90 -25.43 6.86
N TRP A 116 9.53 -25.17 5.71
CA TRP A 116 8.99 -25.54 4.39
C TRP A 116 8.91 -27.06 4.17
N ALA A 117 9.70 -27.85 4.90
CA ALA A 117 9.69 -29.30 4.75
C ALA A 117 8.49 -29.93 5.46
N LYS A 118 8.05 -29.32 6.57
CA LYS A 118 6.89 -29.77 7.36
C LYS A 118 5.61 -29.01 7.06
N ASP A 119 5.71 -27.92 6.30
CA ASP A 119 4.63 -26.97 6.07
C ASP A 119 4.11 -26.33 7.38
N GLU A 120 5.02 -25.87 8.23
CA GLU A 120 4.68 -25.32 9.55
C GLU A 120 5.10 -23.85 9.68
N LEU A 121 4.20 -23.03 10.22
CA LEU A 121 4.47 -21.67 10.66
C LEU A 121 4.71 -21.69 12.18
N THR A 122 5.91 -21.30 12.58
CA THR A 122 6.24 -20.99 13.98
C THR A 122 6.01 -19.50 14.23
N ILE A 123 5.35 -19.18 15.34
CA ILE A 123 5.12 -17.81 15.81
C ILE A 123 5.65 -17.71 17.23
N SER A 124 6.54 -16.75 17.48
CA SER A 124 7.22 -16.60 18.77
C SER A 124 7.32 -15.14 19.17
N ILE A 125 7.48 -14.89 20.46
CA ILE A 125 7.67 -13.54 21.00
C ILE A 125 9.15 -13.38 21.35
N LYS A 126 9.80 -12.37 20.78
CA LYS A 126 11.23 -12.10 21.01
C LYS A 126 11.51 -11.91 22.50
N GLY A 127 12.45 -12.70 23.03
CA GLY A 127 12.82 -12.67 24.44
C GLY A 127 11.93 -13.49 25.38
N HIS A 128 11.02 -14.31 24.83
CA HIS A 128 10.17 -15.25 25.58
C HIS A 128 10.37 -16.67 25.05
N ASP A 129 10.20 -17.67 25.94
CA ASP A 129 10.36 -19.10 25.56
C ASP A 129 9.14 -19.66 24.81
N HIS A 130 8.00 -18.97 24.88
CA HIS A 130 6.77 -19.44 24.28
C HIS A 130 6.77 -19.29 22.76
N LYS A 131 6.36 -20.37 22.08
CA LYS A 131 6.09 -20.39 20.65
C LYS A 131 4.87 -21.26 20.36
N ILE A 132 4.13 -20.87 19.32
CA ILE A 132 3.09 -21.71 18.71
C ILE A 132 3.59 -22.22 17.37
N VAL A 133 3.20 -23.44 17.02
CA VAL A 133 3.45 -24.06 15.73
C VAL A 133 2.11 -24.47 15.16
N ILE A 134 1.79 -23.99 13.97
CA ILE A 134 0.55 -24.26 13.25
C ILE A 134 0.87 -24.57 11.79
N PRO A 135 -0.01 -25.26 11.04
CA PRO A 135 0.22 -25.46 9.61
C PRO A 135 0.34 -24.14 8.88
N ALA A 136 1.29 -24.04 7.94
CA ALA A 136 1.43 -22.89 7.06
C ALA A 136 0.34 -22.89 5.97
N HIS A 137 -0.04 -24.06 5.45
CA HIS A 137 -1.19 -24.21 4.56
C HIS A 137 -2.24 -25.14 5.19
N PRO A 138 -2.96 -24.69 6.23
CA PRO A 138 -3.96 -25.54 6.88
C PRO A 138 -5.07 -25.90 5.87
N THR A 139 -5.43 -27.19 5.83
CA THR A 139 -6.56 -27.65 5.02
C THR A 139 -7.87 -27.14 5.61
N ARG A 140 -8.95 -27.22 4.84
CA ARG A 140 -10.27 -26.82 5.31
C ARG A 140 -10.71 -27.66 6.52
N GLU A 141 -10.48 -28.96 6.45
CA GLU A 141 -10.84 -29.92 7.49
C GLU A 141 -10.07 -29.60 8.77
N TRP A 142 -8.77 -29.34 8.66
CA TRP A 142 -7.95 -28.93 9.81
C TRP A 142 -8.49 -27.64 10.44
N LEU A 143 -8.88 -26.65 9.63
CA LEU A 143 -9.45 -25.40 10.14
C LEU A 143 -10.79 -25.64 10.86
N GLU A 144 -11.69 -26.43 10.28
CA GLU A 144 -12.99 -26.74 10.88
C GLU A 144 -12.85 -27.50 12.23
N GLU A 145 -11.81 -28.32 12.38
CA GLU A 145 -11.52 -29.06 13.62
C GLU A 145 -10.81 -28.21 14.70
N ASN A 146 -9.95 -27.26 14.30
CA ASN A 146 -9.03 -26.56 15.22
C ASN A 146 -9.36 -25.08 15.44
N THR A 147 -10.30 -24.53 14.68
CA THR A 147 -10.64 -23.10 14.69
C THR A 147 -12.15 -22.90 14.54
N GLN A 148 -12.61 -21.66 14.67
CA GLN A 148 -14.00 -21.30 14.42
C GLN A 148 -14.10 -20.20 13.36
N LEU A 149 -14.97 -20.39 12.36
CA LEU A 149 -15.20 -19.34 11.37
C LEU A 149 -16.02 -18.20 12.01
N GLN A 150 -15.40 -17.03 12.11
CA GLN A 150 -15.98 -15.86 12.76
C GLN A 150 -15.84 -14.61 11.89
N LYS A 151 -16.58 -13.56 12.24
CA LYS A 151 -16.41 -12.23 11.66
C LYS A 151 -15.29 -11.47 12.38
N ALA A 152 -14.57 -10.69 11.59
CA ALA A 152 -13.55 -9.76 12.04
C ALA A 152 -13.61 -8.47 11.22
N THR A 153 -13.21 -7.37 11.84
CA THR A 153 -13.19 -6.06 11.21
C THR A 153 -11.76 -5.64 10.88
N ILE A 154 -11.51 -5.35 9.61
CA ILE A 154 -10.27 -4.75 9.12
C ILE A 154 -10.60 -3.44 8.42
N TRP A 155 -10.13 -2.33 9.01
CA TRP A 155 -10.54 -0.98 8.62
C TRP A 155 -12.05 -0.80 8.78
N SER A 156 -12.72 -0.30 7.74
CA SER A 156 -14.19 -0.19 7.68
C SER A 156 -14.83 -1.39 6.98
N GLN A 157 -14.10 -2.49 6.81
CA GLN A 157 -14.59 -3.69 6.12
C GLN A 157 -14.70 -4.86 7.09
N GLU A 158 -15.86 -5.51 7.08
CA GLU A 158 -16.03 -6.82 7.70
C GLU A 158 -15.48 -7.91 6.78
N THR A 159 -14.82 -8.91 7.37
CA THR A 159 -14.34 -10.10 6.67
C THR A 159 -14.53 -11.33 7.56
N ASP A 160 -14.44 -12.50 6.96
CA ASP A 160 -14.43 -13.77 7.66
C ASP A 160 -13.01 -14.24 7.96
N GLY A 161 -12.87 -14.98 9.06
CA GLY A 161 -11.63 -15.58 9.44
C GLY A 161 -11.79 -16.72 10.44
N TRP A 162 -10.89 -17.67 10.32
CA TRP A 162 -10.78 -18.84 11.18
C TRP A 162 -10.04 -18.43 12.46
N GLU A 163 -10.80 -18.23 13.53
CA GLU A 163 -10.33 -17.81 14.84
C GLU A 163 -9.77 -19.01 15.62
N TYR A 164 -8.52 -18.91 16.05
CA TYR A 164 -7.89 -19.92 16.89
C TYR A 164 -8.38 -19.82 18.34
N SER A 165 -8.27 -20.91 19.10
CA SER A 165 -8.75 -20.99 20.48
C SER A 165 -8.04 -20.01 21.42
N THR A 166 -8.71 -19.67 22.53
CA THR A 166 -8.13 -18.88 23.63
C THR A 166 -6.80 -19.48 24.11
N ASP A 167 -6.76 -20.80 24.32
CA ASP A 167 -5.59 -21.50 24.86
C ASP A 167 -4.35 -21.31 23.99
N LEU A 168 -4.52 -21.33 22.66
CA LEU A 168 -3.43 -21.11 21.72
C LEU A 168 -2.93 -19.66 21.75
N THR A 169 -3.83 -18.71 21.94
CA THR A 169 -3.52 -17.28 21.87
C THR A 169 -3.19 -16.64 23.21
N GLN A 170 -3.42 -17.34 24.32
CA GLN A 170 -3.27 -16.83 25.68
C GLN A 170 -1.91 -16.16 25.94
N PRO A 171 -0.77 -16.72 25.50
CA PRO A 171 0.54 -16.08 25.70
C PRO A 171 0.69 -14.76 24.94
N PHE A 172 0.01 -14.61 23.81
CA PHE A 172 -0.05 -13.33 23.08
C PHE A 172 -0.98 -12.34 23.78
N SER A 173 -2.07 -12.80 24.39
CA SER A 173 -2.94 -11.94 25.19
C SER A 173 -2.19 -11.36 26.40
N GLU A 174 -1.39 -12.18 27.08
CA GLU A 174 -0.52 -11.76 28.17
C GLU A 174 0.53 -10.75 27.69
N PHE A 175 1.18 -11.02 26.56
CA PHE A 175 2.18 -10.13 25.99
C PHE A 175 1.63 -8.75 25.57
N PHE A 176 0.43 -8.74 24.99
CA PHE A 176 -0.24 -7.51 24.59
C PHE A 176 -0.97 -6.81 25.74
N GLU A 177 -1.11 -7.46 26.90
CA GLU A 177 -1.93 -7.00 28.03
C GLU A 177 -3.38 -6.70 27.59
N MET A 178 -3.89 -7.54 26.69
CA MET A 178 -5.18 -7.39 26.02
C MET A 178 -5.67 -8.75 25.56
N ASP A 179 -6.98 -9.00 25.64
CA ASP A 179 -7.52 -10.23 25.06
C ASP A 179 -7.45 -10.18 23.53
N VAL A 180 -6.64 -11.07 22.94
CA VAL A 180 -6.43 -11.15 21.50
C VAL A 180 -6.69 -12.55 20.95
N ARG A 181 -7.06 -12.62 19.67
CA ARG A 181 -7.13 -13.88 18.93
C ARG A 181 -6.32 -13.80 17.65
N LEU A 182 -5.63 -14.88 17.32
CA LEU A 182 -5.07 -15.08 15.99
C LEU A 182 -6.22 -15.51 15.06
N VAL A 183 -6.22 -15.00 13.84
CA VAL A 183 -7.24 -15.30 12.84
C VAL A 183 -6.55 -15.60 11.51
N TYR A 184 -6.84 -16.76 10.91
CA TYR A 184 -6.47 -17.09 9.54
C TYR A 184 -7.54 -16.64 8.54
N LYS A 185 -7.15 -16.18 7.35
CA LYS A 185 -8.09 -15.60 6.39
C LYS A 185 -9.17 -16.61 5.98
N GLY A 186 -10.44 -16.23 6.13
CA GLY A 186 -11.58 -17.05 5.75
C GLY A 186 -11.81 -17.13 4.24
N PRO A 187 -12.78 -17.94 3.78
CA PRO A 187 -13.03 -18.20 2.37
C PRO A 187 -13.52 -17.00 1.56
N THR A 188 -14.16 -15.99 2.18
CA THR A 188 -14.73 -14.84 1.45
C THR A 188 -13.62 -13.92 0.95
N PRO A 189 -13.48 -13.68 -0.37
CA PRO A 189 -12.41 -12.82 -0.89
C PRO A 189 -12.53 -11.37 -0.40
N ARG A 190 -11.42 -10.79 0.07
CA ARG A 190 -11.31 -9.35 0.32
C ARG A 190 -10.96 -8.63 -0.98
N VAL A 191 -12.00 -8.33 -1.77
CA VAL A 191 -11.84 -7.67 -3.07
C VAL A 191 -11.22 -6.28 -2.90
N LEU A 192 -10.30 -5.93 -3.80
CA LEU A 192 -9.62 -4.64 -3.78
C LEU A 192 -10.61 -3.47 -3.96
N ARG A 193 -10.26 -2.32 -3.36
CA ARG A 193 -11.05 -1.08 -3.34
C ARG A 193 -10.13 0.13 -3.49
N GLY A 194 -10.70 1.33 -3.65
CA GLY A 194 -9.93 2.55 -3.84
C GLY A 194 -9.19 2.50 -5.17
N SER A 195 -7.87 2.74 -5.19
CA SER A 195 -7.08 2.65 -6.43
C SER A 195 -7.14 1.27 -7.11
N GLY A 196 -7.45 0.21 -6.37
CA GLY A 196 -7.55 -1.16 -6.88
C GLY A 196 -8.98 -1.62 -7.15
N ASP A 197 -9.96 -0.70 -7.09
CA ASP A 197 -11.35 -1.05 -7.39
C ASP A 197 -11.48 -1.70 -8.79
N PRO A 198 -12.33 -2.72 -8.97
CA PRO A 198 -12.49 -3.39 -10.26
C PRO A 198 -12.83 -2.45 -11.42
N SER A 199 -13.57 -1.37 -11.17
CA SER A 199 -13.90 -0.36 -12.20
C SER A 199 -12.69 0.45 -12.68
N ILE A 200 -11.65 0.55 -11.85
CA ILE A 200 -10.40 1.27 -12.13
C ILE A 200 -9.34 0.31 -12.66
N LEU A 201 -9.18 -0.84 -12.02
CA LEU A 201 -8.19 -1.86 -12.38
C LEU A 201 -8.59 -2.64 -13.65
N GLY A 202 -9.88 -2.62 -14.00
CA GLY A 202 -10.46 -3.36 -15.13
C GLY A 202 -10.63 -4.85 -14.88
N ARG A 203 -10.37 -5.33 -13.65
CA ARG A 203 -10.56 -6.72 -13.23
C ARG A 203 -10.76 -6.81 -11.72
N THR A 204 -11.40 -7.89 -11.29
CA THR A 204 -11.51 -8.22 -9.87
C THR A 204 -10.23 -8.89 -9.41
N GLU A 205 -9.61 -8.29 -8.39
CA GLU A 205 -8.54 -8.87 -7.60
C GLU A 205 -8.92 -8.85 -6.13
N ALA A 206 -8.22 -9.64 -5.32
CA ALA A 206 -8.40 -9.67 -3.88
C ALA A 206 -7.06 -9.66 -3.16
N THR A 207 -7.10 -9.33 -1.88
CA THR A 207 -5.95 -9.45 -0.97
C THR A 207 -6.36 -10.27 0.25
N LYS A 208 -5.37 -10.73 1.02
CA LYS A 208 -5.56 -11.37 2.32
C LYS A 208 -5.78 -10.29 3.39
N PHE A 209 -4.93 -10.20 4.40
CA PHE A 209 -4.99 -9.13 5.40
C PHE A 209 -4.05 -7.94 5.12
N ALA A 210 -3.50 -7.82 3.91
CA ALA A 210 -2.76 -6.61 3.52
C ALA A 210 -3.67 -5.37 3.53
N ASP A 211 -3.06 -4.19 3.62
CA ASP A 211 -3.79 -2.92 3.78
C ASP A 211 -4.61 -2.55 2.54
N MET A 212 -3.98 -2.60 1.37
CA MET A 212 -4.59 -2.19 0.11
C MET A 212 -4.31 -3.17 -1.01
N MET A 213 -3.08 -3.21 -1.54
CA MET A 213 -2.73 -4.09 -2.65
C MET A 213 -1.94 -5.33 -2.18
N PRO A 214 -2.00 -6.43 -2.94
CA PRO A 214 -1.29 -7.67 -2.67
C PRO A 214 0.22 -7.58 -2.51
N VAL A 215 0.88 -6.70 -3.27
CA VAL A 215 2.35 -6.63 -3.33
C VAL A 215 2.80 -5.19 -3.16
N LEU A 216 3.82 -4.97 -2.32
CA LEU A 216 4.57 -3.72 -2.27
C LEU A 216 5.96 -3.93 -2.89
N VAL A 217 6.28 -3.14 -3.93
CA VAL A 217 7.60 -3.11 -4.57
C VAL A 217 8.34 -1.83 -4.18
N THR A 218 9.63 -1.95 -3.85
CA THR A 218 10.50 -0.82 -3.48
C THR A 218 11.89 -0.97 -4.08
N SER A 219 12.67 0.12 -4.09
CA SER A 219 14.05 0.14 -4.57
C SER A 219 15.07 0.34 -3.43
N MET A 220 16.23 -0.34 -3.53
CA MET A 220 17.38 -0.08 -2.64
C MET A 220 17.99 1.32 -2.83
N THR A 221 17.97 1.88 -4.05
CA THR A 221 18.44 3.25 -4.28
C THR A 221 17.59 4.28 -3.52
N SER A 222 16.28 4.06 -3.42
CA SER A 222 15.34 4.95 -2.72
C SER A 222 15.54 4.96 -1.20
N ILE A 223 15.74 3.79 -0.58
CA ILE A 223 16.05 3.74 0.87
C ILE A 223 17.43 4.34 1.16
N THR A 224 18.41 4.12 0.27
CA THR A 224 19.76 4.71 0.39
C THR A 224 19.70 6.24 0.35
N GLU A 225 18.88 6.80 -0.56
CA GLU A 225 18.67 8.24 -0.66
C GLU A 225 17.99 8.81 0.59
N LEU A 226 16.94 8.15 1.09
CA LEU A 226 16.28 8.54 2.34
C LEU A 226 17.27 8.52 3.52
N ASN A 227 18.06 7.45 3.65
CA ASN A 227 19.07 7.34 4.71
C ASN A 227 20.12 8.44 4.60
N SER A 228 20.49 8.87 3.39
CA SER A 228 21.39 10.03 3.21
C SER A 228 20.80 11.33 3.76
N ARG A 229 19.48 11.51 3.70
CA ARG A 229 18.78 12.67 4.27
C ARG A 229 18.67 12.57 5.79
N LEU A 230 18.38 11.39 6.32
CA LEU A 230 18.34 11.14 7.76
C LEU A 230 19.69 11.46 8.42
N ARG A 231 20.79 11.00 7.83
CA ARG A 231 22.15 11.34 8.33
C ARG A 231 22.41 12.85 8.38
N LYS A 232 21.94 13.61 7.37
CA LYS A 232 22.10 15.07 7.32
C LYS A 232 21.34 15.80 8.45
N VAL A 233 20.31 15.18 9.01
CA VAL A 233 19.56 15.71 10.16
C VAL A 233 19.94 15.06 11.48
N GLY A 234 21.07 14.33 11.52
CA GLY A 234 21.63 13.73 12.74
C GLY A 234 20.98 12.42 13.18
N GLU A 235 20.25 11.75 12.30
CA GLU A 235 19.49 10.54 12.61
C GLU A 235 20.21 9.29 12.06
N GLU A 236 20.02 8.16 12.75
CA GLU A 236 20.57 6.87 12.32
C GLU A 236 19.92 6.36 11.02
N GLU A 237 20.64 5.50 10.30
CA GLU A 237 20.09 4.81 9.14
C GLU A 237 18.99 3.83 9.55
N ILE A 238 17.96 3.73 8.72
CA ILE A 238 16.89 2.75 8.90
C ILE A 238 16.92 1.68 7.82
N THR A 239 16.45 0.49 8.16
CA THR A 239 16.34 -0.63 7.23
C THR A 239 15.07 -0.53 6.39
N ILE A 240 15.11 -1.11 5.20
CA ILE A 240 13.94 -1.15 4.29
C ILE A 240 12.76 -1.94 4.88
N GLU A 241 13.03 -2.83 5.86
CA GLU A 241 12.02 -3.56 6.63
C GLU A 241 10.93 -2.67 7.21
N ARG A 242 11.31 -1.46 7.65
CA ARG A 242 10.37 -0.49 8.23
C ARG A 242 9.28 -0.07 7.25
N PHE A 243 9.55 -0.17 5.95
CA PHE A 243 8.59 0.10 4.88
C PHE A 243 7.74 -1.11 4.49
N ARG A 244 8.11 -2.29 5.00
CA ARG A 244 7.43 -3.57 4.84
C ARG A 244 7.22 -4.04 3.39
N PRO A 245 8.19 -3.86 2.45
CA PRO A 245 8.04 -4.31 1.07
C PRO A 245 8.03 -5.82 0.97
N ASN A 246 7.45 -6.33 -0.12
CA ASN A 246 7.47 -7.73 -0.50
C ASN A 246 8.59 -8.02 -1.49
N ILE A 247 8.74 -7.16 -2.49
CA ILE A 247 9.78 -7.26 -3.52
C ILE A 247 10.65 -6.02 -3.43
N VAL A 248 11.96 -6.23 -3.29
CA VAL A 248 12.95 -5.16 -3.31
C VAL A 248 13.83 -5.36 -4.53
N VAL A 249 13.95 -4.33 -5.36
CA VAL A 249 14.86 -4.32 -6.50
C VAL A 249 16.11 -3.52 -6.18
N ARG A 250 17.19 -3.74 -6.94
CA ARG A 250 18.42 -2.96 -6.77
C ARG A 250 18.17 -1.48 -7.02
N GLY A 251 17.49 -1.15 -8.11
CA GLY A 251 17.23 0.20 -8.54
C GLY A 251 18.40 0.84 -9.26
N HIS A 252 18.10 1.65 -10.27
CA HIS A 252 19.08 2.44 -11.01
C HIS A 252 19.26 3.82 -10.39
N GLU A 253 18.14 4.52 -10.17
CA GLU A 253 18.10 5.86 -9.59
C GLU A 253 17.08 5.90 -8.45
N PRO A 254 17.31 6.69 -7.39
CA PRO A 254 16.32 6.87 -6.35
C PRO A 254 14.99 7.37 -6.91
N TRP A 255 13.88 6.81 -6.43
CA TRP A 255 12.52 7.23 -6.73
C TRP A 255 12.03 6.99 -8.17
N ASN A 256 12.84 6.34 -9.02
CA ASN A 256 12.42 6.01 -10.38
C ASN A 256 11.12 5.17 -10.41
N GLU A 257 10.87 4.39 -9.35
CA GLU A 257 9.67 3.58 -9.17
C GLU A 257 8.36 4.38 -9.16
N ASP A 258 8.41 5.67 -8.83
CA ASP A 258 7.23 6.54 -8.78
C ASP A 258 6.52 6.69 -10.12
N SER A 259 7.18 6.30 -11.21
CA SER A 259 6.66 6.37 -12.59
C SER A 259 6.21 5.03 -13.14
N TRP A 260 6.54 3.90 -12.51
CA TRP A 260 6.31 2.58 -13.10
C TRP A 260 4.82 2.29 -13.23
N LYS A 261 4.37 1.82 -14.39
CA LYS A 261 2.95 1.50 -14.64
C LYS A 261 2.69 0.00 -14.74
N THR A 262 3.56 -0.73 -15.43
CA THR A 262 3.48 -2.19 -15.55
C THR A 262 4.86 -2.78 -15.41
N LEU A 263 4.90 -3.94 -14.77
CA LEU A 263 6.13 -4.66 -14.43
C LEU A 263 6.06 -6.05 -15.04
N ARG A 264 7.23 -6.62 -15.31
CA ARG A 264 7.40 -8.01 -15.73
C ARG A 264 8.58 -8.59 -14.95
N ILE A 265 8.35 -9.72 -14.30
CA ILE A 265 9.39 -10.51 -13.66
C ILE A 265 9.63 -11.73 -14.53
N ASN A 266 10.89 -12.01 -14.85
CA ASN A 266 11.28 -13.12 -15.68
C ASN A 266 12.56 -13.79 -15.16
N ASP A 267 12.62 -15.10 -15.33
CA ASP A 267 13.71 -15.95 -14.87
C ASP A 267 14.84 -16.12 -15.92
N GLY A 268 14.90 -15.21 -16.90
CA GLY A 268 15.84 -15.32 -18.02
C GLY A 268 15.44 -16.34 -19.09
N GLY A 269 14.20 -16.83 -19.11
CA GLY A 269 13.64 -17.62 -20.21
C GLY A 269 13.44 -19.12 -19.91
N LYS A 270 13.48 -19.52 -18.64
CA LYS A 270 13.26 -20.90 -18.18
C LYS A 270 11.81 -21.15 -17.71
N GLY A 271 11.01 -20.09 -17.57
CA GLY A 271 9.66 -20.10 -17.04
C GLY A 271 8.79 -18.99 -17.63
N GLY A 272 7.51 -19.01 -17.29
CA GLY A 272 6.56 -17.97 -17.71
C GLY A 272 6.91 -16.62 -17.08
N ALA A 273 6.84 -15.54 -17.88
CA ALA A 273 6.94 -14.20 -17.34
C ALA A 273 5.73 -13.91 -16.44
N MET A 274 5.93 -13.17 -15.34
CA MET A 274 4.86 -12.74 -14.46
C MET A 274 4.66 -11.24 -14.60
N ALA A 275 3.50 -10.83 -15.10
CA ALA A 275 3.11 -9.44 -15.22
C ALA A 275 2.44 -8.93 -13.94
N LEU A 276 2.78 -7.71 -13.53
CA LEU A 276 2.12 -6.98 -12.43
C LEU A 276 1.72 -5.58 -12.90
N ASP A 277 0.55 -5.12 -12.46
CA ASP A 277 0.20 -3.71 -12.58
C ASP A 277 0.69 -2.95 -11.37
N VAL A 278 1.29 -1.78 -11.62
CA VAL A 278 1.47 -0.78 -10.59
C VAL A 278 0.17 0.01 -10.47
N VAL A 279 -0.46 -0.13 -9.31
CA VAL A 279 -1.80 0.39 -9.06
C VAL A 279 -1.72 1.84 -8.58
N CYS A 280 -0.90 2.10 -7.56
CA CYS A 280 -0.68 3.44 -7.05
C CYS A 280 0.61 3.53 -6.21
N ARG A 281 1.00 4.75 -5.84
CA ARG A 281 2.06 4.98 -4.87
C ARG A 281 1.64 4.50 -3.48
N CYS A 282 2.57 3.91 -2.74
CA CYS A 282 2.33 3.51 -1.36
C CYS A 282 2.44 4.73 -0.44
N LEU A 283 1.27 5.27 -0.08
CA LEU A 283 1.20 6.34 0.92
C LEU A 283 1.56 5.80 2.29
N ARG A 284 2.56 6.41 2.91
CA ARG A 284 3.09 5.97 4.19
C ARG A 284 2.22 6.50 5.33
N CYS A 285 2.25 5.77 6.43
CA CYS A 285 1.85 6.24 7.75
C CYS A 285 3.10 6.33 8.63
N GLN A 286 2.94 6.47 9.95
CA GLN A 286 4.06 6.51 10.90
C GLN A 286 4.62 5.13 11.28
N VAL A 287 4.16 4.02 10.69
CA VAL A 287 4.73 2.69 10.95
C VAL A 287 6.25 2.63 10.75
N PRO A 288 6.84 3.26 9.70
CA PRO A 288 8.29 3.26 9.53
C PRO A 288 9.06 3.93 10.68
N ASN A 289 8.39 4.67 11.57
CA ASN A 289 9.03 5.24 12.75
C ASN A 289 9.34 4.20 13.84
N VAL A 290 8.69 3.04 13.78
CA VAL A 290 8.88 1.98 14.78
C VAL A 290 10.15 1.20 14.46
N ASN A 291 11.01 1.03 15.46
CA ASN A 291 12.14 0.13 15.40
C ASN A 291 11.65 -1.32 15.49
N PRO A 292 11.85 -2.15 14.46
CA PRO A 292 11.34 -3.52 14.47
C PRO A 292 12.02 -4.40 15.54
N ASP A 293 13.20 -4.02 16.02
CA ASP A 293 13.94 -4.83 17.00
C ASP A 293 13.59 -4.53 18.45
N THR A 294 13.09 -3.32 18.74
CA THR A 294 12.81 -2.85 20.10
C THR A 294 11.35 -2.43 20.31
N ALA A 295 10.56 -2.34 19.24
CA ALA A 295 9.22 -1.72 19.22
C ALA A 295 9.19 -0.22 19.58
N ASP A 296 10.33 0.44 19.75
CA ASP A 296 10.37 1.87 20.07
C ASP A 296 9.94 2.69 18.87
N LYS A 297 9.01 3.62 19.09
CA LYS A 297 8.54 4.54 18.07
C LYS A 297 9.32 5.84 18.15
N HIS A 298 10.13 6.11 17.12
CA HIS A 298 10.75 7.41 16.98
C HIS A 298 9.66 8.49 16.83
N PRO A 299 9.69 9.60 17.59
CA PRO A 299 8.60 10.59 17.59
C PRO A 299 8.42 11.35 16.28
N ARG A 300 9.36 11.23 15.33
CA ARG A 300 9.48 12.12 14.17
C ARG A 300 9.93 11.37 12.91
N GLN A 301 10.94 10.51 12.98
CA GLN A 301 11.56 9.93 11.79
C GLN A 301 11.14 8.50 11.49
N PRO A 302 11.12 8.09 10.21
CA PRO A 302 11.43 8.88 9.02
C PRO A 302 10.25 9.73 8.50
N TRP A 303 9.11 9.71 9.19
CA TRP A 303 7.89 10.43 8.77
C TRP A 303 8.14 11.90 8.43
N ASN A 304 8.78 12.65 9.32
CA ASN A 304 9.03 14.09 9.13
C ASN A 304 9.93 14.35 7.92
N GLU A 305 10.99 13.56 7.74
CA GLU A 305 11.86 13.72 6.58
C GLU A 305 11.12 13.44 5.27
N LEU A 306 10.38 12.33 5.21
CA LEU A 306 9.54 12.00 4.06
C LEU A 306 8.50 13.09 3.75
N MET A 307 7.86 13.67 4.77
CA MET A 307 6.87 14.73 4.61
C MET A 307 7.42 15.98 3.91
N LYS A 308 8.72 16.26 4.02
CA LYS A 308 9.34 17.43 3.39
C LYS A 308 9.32 17.34 1.86
N TYR A 309 9.51 16.15 1.29
CA TYR A 309 9.77 16.01 -0.16
C TYR A 309 9.02 14.89 -0.87
N ARG A 310 8.35 13.99 -0.14
CA ARG A 310 7.68 12.80 -0.70
C ARG A 310 6.16 12.93 -0.77
N ARG A 311 5.60 14.13 -0.56
CA ARG A 311 4.16 14.42 -0.76
C ARG A 311 3.83 14.63 -2.24
N ILE A 312 4.11 13.60 -3.03
CA ILE A 312 4.12 13.66 -4.50
C ILE A 312 2.83 13.11 -5.14
N ASP A 313 1.95 12.48 -4.35
CA ASP A 313 0.71 11.93 -4.88
C ASP A 313 -0.43 12.94 -4.75
N GLU A 314 -1.04 13.28 -5.87
CA GLU A 314 -2.10 14.29 -5.92
C GLU A 314 -3.40 13.84 -5.27
N GLY A 315 -3.64 12.52 -5.22
CA GLY A 315 -4.84 11.96 -4.61
C GLY A 315 -4.89 12.13 -3.10
N LEU A 316 -3.74 12.32 -2.46
CA LEU A 316 -3.67 12.59 -1.02
C LEU A 316 -2.38 13.32 -0.60
N LYS A 317 -2.30 14.61 -0.92
CA LYS A 317 -1.10 15.46 -0.73
C LYS A 317 -0.61 15.60 0.72
N PHE A 318 -1.35 15.12 1.73
CA PHE A 318 -0.95 15.21 3.14
C PHE A 318 -0.21 13.97 3.66
N LYS A 319 0.03 12.96 2.82
CA LYS A 319 0.86 11.80 3.17
C LYS A 319 2.06 11.69 2.24
N PRO A 320 3.23 11.23 2.73
CA PRO A 320 4.36 10.99 1.88
C PRO A 320 4.28 9.60 1.22
N SER A 321 4.97 9.42 0.09
CA SER A 321 5.01 8.17 -0.67
C SER A 321 6.38 7.49 -0.56
N PHE A 322 6.38 6.16 -0.38
CA PHE A 322 7.58 5.33 -0.50
C PHE A 322 7.20 3.92 -0.99
N GLY A 323 7.68 3.55 -2.18
CA GLY A 323 7.35 2.29 -2.84
C GLY A 323 6.01 2.33 -3.59
N MET A 324 5.77 1.26 -4.34
CA MET A 324 4.66 1.13 -5.27
C MET A 324 3.79 -0.07 -4.92
N LEU A 325 2.48 0.16 -4.82
CA LEU A 325 1.50 -0.88 -4.56
C LEU A 325 1.08 -1.54 -5.88
N CYS A 326 1.21 -2.86 -5.94
CA CYS A 326 1.06 -3.65 -7.16
C CYS A 326 0.01 -4.74 -7.02
N ALA A 327 -0.64 -5.05 -8.15
CA ALA A 327 -1.58 -6.15 -8.30
C ALA A 327 -1.05 -7.11 -9.37
N PRO A 328 -0.77 -8.39 -9.03
CA PRO A 328 -0.37 -9.39 -10.01
C PRO A 328 -1.44 -9.62 -11.08
N ARG A 329 -1.02 -10.02 -12.27
CA ARG A 329 -1.89 -10.53 -13.35
C ARG A 329 -1.75 -12.04 -13.51
N GLU A 330 -0.54 -12.51 -13.29
CA GLU A 330 -0.12 -13.90 -13.47
C GLU A 330 0.47 -14.43 -12.17
N GLU A 331 0.39 -15.74 -11.99
CA GLU A 331 0.97 -16.46 -10.87
C GLU A 331 2.23 -17.19 -11.32
N GLY A 332 3.18 -17.40 -10.41
CA GLY A 332 4.44 -18.06 -10.74
C GLY A 332 5.41 -18.10 -9.57
N SER A 333 6.63 -18.61 -9.78
CA SER A 333 7.70 -18.55 -8.79
C SER A 333 8.50 -17.27 -8.99
N VAL A 334 8.72 -16.52 -7.92
CA VAL A 334 9.59 -15.34 -7.90
C VAL A 334 10.79 -15.66 -7.02
N GLU A 335 11.98 -15.35 -7.50
CA GLU A 335 13.24 -15.62 -6.81
C GLU A 335 14.15 -14.40 -6.77
N VAL A 336 14.97 -14.30 -5.73
CA VAL A 336 16.05 -13.32 -5.68
C VAL A 336 17.02 -13.59 -6.83
N GLY A 337 17.41 -12.52 -7.53
CA GLY A 337 18.24 -12.57 -8.74
C GLY A 337 17.42 -12.66 -10.04
N MET A 338 16.10 -12.82 -9.98
CA MET A 338 15.28 -12.74 -11.19
C MET A 338 15.31 -11.33 -11.78
N LYS A 339 15.25 -11.30 -13.11
CA LYS A 339 15.21 -10.06 -13.88
C LYS A 339 13.87 -9.37 -13.64
N PHE A 340 13.94 -8.06 -13.44
CA PHE A 340 12.80 -7.19 -13.16
C PHE A 340 12.75 -6.10 -14.24
N GLU A 341 11.68 -6.08 -15.01
CA GLU A 341 11.53 -5.15 -16.14
C GLU A 341 10.33 -4.24 -15.94
N VAL A 342 10.55 -2.94 -16.06
CA VAL A 342 9.47 -1.97 -16.22
C VAL A 342 9.06 -2.00 -17.68
N THR A 343 7.82 -2.36 -17.97
CA THR A 343 7.32 -2.48 -19.35
C THR A 343 6.58 -1.22 -19.82
N LYS A 344 6.09 -0.42 -18.87
CA LYS A 344 5.44 0.87 -19.13
C LYS A 344 5.62 1.80 -17.94
N THR A 345 5.66 3.10 -18.21
CA THR A 345 5.72 4.19 -17.22
C THR A 345 4.51 5.12 -17.36
N THR A 346 4.30 5.98 -16.37
CA THR A 346 3.20 6.95 -16.29
C THR A 346 3.57 8.12 -15.38
N ASN A 347 3.03 9.29 -15.67
CA ASN A 347 3.03 10.42 -14.73
C ASN A 347 1.71 10.51 -13.94
N ASN A 348 0.73 9.66 -14.27
CA ASN A 348 -0.66 9.77 -13.83
C ASN A 348 -1.02 8.90 -12.62
N HIS A 349 -0.04 8.50 -11.80
CA HIS A 349 -0.39 7.81 -10.55
C HIS A 349 -1.17 8.75 -9.64
N PHE A 350 -2.31 8.26 -9.18
CA PHE A 350 -3.25 9.01 -8.35
C PHE A 350 -3.87 8.07 -7.31
N PHE A 351 -3.63 8.36 -6.03
CA PHE A 351 -4.14 7.57 -4.94
C PHE A 351 -5.64 7.81 -4.72
N ILE A 352 -6.40 6.74 -4.63
CA ILE A 352 -7.84 6.76 -4.35
C ILE A 352 -8.06 5.99 -3.07
N THR A 353 -8.61 6.68 -2.07
CA THR A 353 -8.93 6.07 -0.79
C THR A 353 -10.05 5.05 -0.98
N PRO A 354 -9.92 3.82 -0.45
CA PRO A 354 -11.05 2.90 -0.37
C PRO A 354 -12.22 3.60 0.32
N MET A 355 -13.38 3.69 -0.33
CA MET A 355 -14.57 4.27 0.30
C MET A 355 -14.87 3.52 1.60
N LYS A 356 -15.22 4.28 2.65
CA LYS A 356 -15.53 3.75 3.98
C LYS A 356 -16.79 2.90 3.97
#